data_AF-A0A2K0UJ76-F1
#
_entry.id   AF-A0A2K0UJ76-F1
#
_cell.length_a   1.000
_cell.length_b   1.000
_cell.length_c   1.000
_cell.angle_alpha   90.00
_cell.angle_beta   90.00
_cell.angle_gamma   90.00
#
_symmetry.space_group_name_H-M   'P 1'
#
loop_
_entity.id
_entity.type
_entity.pdbx_description
1 polymer ?
#
loop_
_entity_poly.entity_id
_entity_poly.type
_entity_poly.pdbx_seq_one_letter_code
_entity_poly.pdbx_strand_id
1 'polypeptide(L)'
;MSKRELKAFMSSRPPDQTSSPKPTAQPSSSKSSAALPEDAPSLLAQDLELRRLIAESHLLQTNKPLSLAAALSTTASPNAQPKAFSSGRVRQKALDMRIQALGSKTSILKQDKMPMHMRKGINAAAVEREAKRRREAKETGVILERETGKKKRDRKSGGGGGGFGPAVGRLKGAELRISERDVKKIEGTRDTFGRRGGKR
;
A
#
# COMPACT_ATOMS: atom_id res chain seq x y z
N MET A 1 0.67 -41.55 -39.47
CA MET A 1 2.10 -41.67 -39.13
C MET A 1 2.47 -40.61 -38.11
N SER A 2 2.76 -41.00 -36.87
CA SER A 2 3.21 -40.06 -35.84
C SER A 2 4.65 -39.58 -36.12
N LYS A 3 5.02 -38.39 -35.64
CA LYS A 3 6.37 -37.80 -35.85
C LYS A 3 7.51 -38.71 -35.34
N ARG A 4 7.19 -39.63 -34.43
CA ARG A 4 8.10 -40.64 -33.87
C ARG A 4 8.24 -41.86 -34.79
N GLU A 5 7.13 -42.36 -35.35
CA GLU A 5 7.15 -43.43 -36.35
C GLU A 5 7.93 -43.01 -37.61
N LEU A 6 7.72 -41.77 -38.06
CA LEU A 6 8.39 -41.25 -39.26
C LEU A 6 9.90 -41.12 -39.03
N LYS A 7 10.34 -40.70 -37.84
CA LYS A 7 11.77 -40.68 -37.47
C LYS A 7 12.37 -42.07 -37.37
N ALA A 8 11.67 -43.04 -36.80
CA ALA A 8 12.16 -44.41 -36.70
C ALA A 8 12.33 -45.04 -38.09
N PHE A 9 11.39 -44.79 -39.00
CA PHE A 9 11.41 -45.38 -40.34
C PHE A 9 12.35 -44.65 -41.32
N MET A 10 12.47 -43.33 -41.20
CA MET A 10 13.28 -42.52 -42.13
C MET A 10 14.67 -42.17 -41.61
N SER A 11 15.06 -42.62 -40.41
CA SER A 11 16.45 -42.47 -39.95
C SER A 11 17.33 -43.60 -40.49
N SER A 12 18.62 -43.32 -40.66
CA SER A 12 19.62 -44.28 -41.15
C SER A 12 19.88 -45.47 -40.22
N ARG A 13 19.24 -45.53 -39.05
CA ARG A 13 19.37 -46.64 -38.09
C ARG A 13 18.22 -47.62 -38.29
N PRO A 14 18.49 -48.92 -38.54
CA PRO A 14 17.43 -49.91 -38.71
C PRO A 14 16.61 -50.04 -37.42
N PRO A 15 15.28 -50.23 -37.52
CA PRO A 15 14.43 -50.41 -36.35
C PRO A 15 14.78 -51.72 -35.63
N ASP A 16 15.10 -51.61 -34.35
CA ASP A 16 15.51 -52.75 -33.51
C ASP A 16 14.28 -53.57 -33.07
N GLN A 17 14.23 -54.84 -33.48
CA GLN A 17 13.09 -55.75 -33.26
C GLN A 17 12.91 -56.14 -31.78
N THR A 18 13.90 -55.86 -30.93
CA THR A 18 13.84 -56.15 -29.49
C THR A 18 13.27 -54.99 -28.67
N SER A 19 13.05 -53.82 -29.29
CA SER A 19 12.48 -52.66 -28.61
C SER A 19 10.95 -52.74 -28.58
N SER A 20 10.40 -53.40 -27.57
CA SER A 20 8.96 -53.24 -27.26
C SER A 20 8.66 -51.75 -27.02
N PRO A 21 7.55 -51.20 -27.52
CA PRO A 21 7.22 -49.80 -27.32
C PRO A 21 6.91 -49.59 -25.84
N LYS A 22 7.93 -49.21 -25.06
CA LYS A 22 7.74 -48.75 -23.69
C LYS A 22 6.73 -47.60 -23.77
N PRO A 23 5.57 -47.67 -23.06
CA PRO A 23 4.64 -46.56 -23.05
C PRO A 23 5.42 -45.37 -22.53
N THR A 24 5.69 -44.42 -23.42
CA THR A 24 6.21 -43.13 -23.04
C THR A 24 5.23 -42.60 -22.02
N ALA A 25 5.67 -42.46 -20.77
CA ALA A 25 5.01 -41.64 -19.78
C ALA A 25 4.52 -40.40 -20.53
N GLN A 26 3.22 -40.15 -20.45
CA GLN A 26 2.64 -38.94 -21.01
C GLN A 26 3.58 -37.80 -20.62
N PRO A 27 3.97 -36.90 -21.54
CA PRO A 27 4.48 -35.64 -21.07
C PRO A 27 3.41 -35.16 -20.10
N SER A 28 3.78 -34.96 -18.83
CA SER A 28 2.99 -34.11 -17.98
C SER A 28 2.90 -32.82 -18.78
N SER A 29 1.82 -32.67 -19.54
CA SER A 29 1.32 -31.37 -19.91
C SER A 29 1.16 -30.73 -18.54
N SER A 30 2.19 -30.00 -18.12
CA SER A 30 2.03 -28.95 -17.15
C SER A 30 0.79 -28.26 -17.67
N LYS A 31 -0.28 -28.40 -16.90
CA LYS A 31 -1.53 -27.73 -17.14
C LYS A 31 -1.17 -26.25 -17.17
N SER A 32 -0.82 -25.73 -18.34
CA SER A 32 -0.93 -24.33 -18.68
C SER A 32 -2.39 -24.05 -19.05
N SER A 33 -3.34 -24.73 -18.41
CA SER A 33 -4.46 -24.02 -17.80
C SER A 33 -3.91 -23.23 -16.61
N ALA A 34 -3.03 -22.27 -16.87
CA ALA A 34 -2.96 -21.11 -16.02
C ALA A 34 -4.31 -20.44 -16.25
N ALA A 35 -5.31 -20.84 -15.46
CA ALA A 35 -6.57 -20.12 -15.40
C ALA A 35 -6.16 -18.66 -15.29
N LEU A 36 -6.54 -17.86 -16.29
CA LEU A 36 -6.27 -16.44 -16.27
C LEU A 36 -6.75 -15.95 -14.90
N PRO A 37 -5.95 -15.18 -14.16
CA PRO A 37 -6.45 -14.58 -12.95
C PRO A 37 -7.68 -13.75 -13.31
N GLU A 38 -8.87 -14.25 -12.96
CA GLU A 38 -10.14 -13.56 -13.24
C GLU A 38 -10.23 -12.26 -12.42
N ASP A 39 -9.51 -12.22 -11.29
CA ASP A 39 -9.45 -11.08 -10.39
C ASP A 39 -8.38 -10.06 -10.79
N ALA A 40 -8.80 -8.80 -10.95
CA ALA A 40 -7.93 -7.65 -11.19
C ALA A 40 -6.66 -7.58 -10.30
N PRO A 41 -6.70 -7.79 -8.97
CA PRO A 41 -5.48 -7.75 -8.15
C PRO A 41 -4.48 -8.87 -8.48
N SER A 42 -4.96 -10.04 -8.89
CA SER A 42 -4.10 -11.18 -9.25
C SER A 42 -3.43 -10.96 -10.60
N LEU A 43 -4.15 -10.37 -11.57
CA LEU A 43 -3.58 -9.91 -12.83
C LEU A 43 -2.51 -8.83 -12.62
N LEU A 44 -2.80 -7.83 -11.77
CA LEU A 44 -1.80 -6.81 -11.41
C LEU A 44 -0.56 -7.42 -10.78
N ALA A 45 -0.70 -8.43 -9.91
CA ALA A 45 0.44 -9.05 -9.25
C ALA A 45 1.39 -9.73 -10.26
N GLN A 46 0.84 -10.33 -11.33
CA GLN A 46 1.61 -11.05 -12.36
C GLN A 46 2.22 -10.11 -13.40
N ASP A 47 1.52 -9.04 -13.78
CA ASP A 47 1.97 -8.11 -14.82
C ASP A 47 2.82 -6.96 -14.27
N LEU A 48 4.15 -7.07 -14.43
CA LEU A 48 5.10 -6.05 -14.00
C LEU A 48 5.06 -4.79 -14.86
N GLU A 49 4.75 -4.91 -16.15
CA GLU A 49 4.74 -3.77 -17.07
C GLU A 49 3.53 -2.89 -16.81
N LEU A 50 2.37 -3.51 -16.62
CA LEU A 50 1.14 -2.81 -16.31
C LEU A 50 1.20 -2.14 -14.92
N ARG A 51 1.80 -2.80 -13.92
CA ARG A 51 2.11 -2.15 -12.62
C ARG A 51 2.97 -0.91 -12.77
N ARG A 52 4.05 -0.98 -13.57
CA ARG A 52 4.93 0.16 -13.84
C ARG A 52 4.17 1.27 -14.57
N LEU A 53 3.39 0.93 -15.58
CA LEU A 53 2.60 1.88 -16.36
C LEU A 53 1.61 2.66 -15.50
N ILE A 54 0.85 1.97 -14.65
CA ILE A 54 -0.13 2.61 -13.76
C ILE A 54 0.57 3.53 -12.76
N ALA A 55 1.65 3.07 -12.12
CA ALA A 55 2.39 3.85 -11.14
C ALA A 55 3.11 5.07 -11.74
N GLU A 56 3.62 4.96 -12.97
CA GLU A 56 4.40 5.99 -13.66
C GLU A 56 3.53 6.91 -14.55
N SER A 57 2.24 6.61 -14.72
CA SER A 57 1.30 7.32 -15.62
C SER A 57 1.29 8.85 -15.42
N HIS A 58 1.22 9.34 -14.18
CA HIS A 58 1.24 10.77 -13.85
C HIS A 58 2.52 11.46 -14.33
N LEU A 59 3.65 10.76 -14.24
CA LEU A 59 4.92 11.28 -14.70
C LEU A 59 4.97 11.31 -16.24
N LEU A 60 4.43 10.30 -16.90
CA LEU A 60 4.41 10.26 -18.37
C LEU A 60 3.43 11.27 -18.97
N GLN A 61 2.27 11.47 -18.34
CA GLN A 61 1.25 12.43 -18.76
C GLN A 61 1.76 13.88 -18.68
N THR A 62 2.41 14.23 -17.58
CA THR A 62 2.94 15.60 -17.38
C THR A 62 4.09 15.96 -18.31
N ASN A 63 4.86 14.98 -18.80
CA ASN A 63 6.05 15.22 -19.63
C ASN A 63 5.83 14.94 -21.12
N LYS A 64 4.64 14.49 -21.55
CA LYS A 64 4.33 14.26 -22.97
C LYS A 64 3.54 15.45 -23.53
N PRO A 65 4.11 16.26 -24.43
CA PRO A 65 3.51 17.51 -24.91
C PRO A 65 2.29 17.33 -25.82
N LEU A 66 1.92 16.09 -26.17
CA LEU A 66 0.98 15.78 -27.26
C LEU A 66 -0.29 15.02 -26.82
N SER A 67 -0.59 14.96 -25.52
CA SER A 67 -1.89 14.42 -25.08
C SER A 67 -2.85 15.57 -24.75
N LEU A 68 -4.12 15.43 -25.14
CA LEU A 68 -5.20 16.38 -24.78
C LEU A 68 -5.24 16.68 -23.27
N ALA A 69 -4.93 15.68 -22.44
CA ALA A 69 -4.80 15.84 -21.00
C ALA A 69 -3.56 16.64 -20.56
N ALA A 70 -2.45 16.58 -21.32
CA ALA A 70 -1.28 17.43 -21.08
C ALA A 70 -1.54 18.89 -21.43
N ALA A 71 -2.39 19.17 -22.44
CA ALA A 71 -2.84 20.53 -22.74
C ALA A 71 -3.70 21.14 -21.61
N LEU A 72 -4.46 20.30 -20.88
CA LEU A 72 -5.19 20.70 -19.66
C LEU A 72 -4.32 20.71 -18.39
N SER A 73 -3.11 20.15 -18.43
CA SER A 73 -2.22 20.13 -17.28
C SER A 73 -1.43 21.42 -17.19
N THR A 74 -1.71 22.23 -16.18
CA THR A 74 -1.06 23.53 -15.91
C THR A 74 0.46 23.44 -15.69
N THR A 75 1.04 22.24 -15.66
CA THR A 75 2.49 22.03 -15.51
C THR A 75 3.23 21.81 -16.83
N ALA A 76 2.51 21.42 -17.89
CA ALA A 76 3.08 21.36 -19.23
C ALA A 76 2.92 22.76 -19.84
N SER A 77 3.96 23.59 -19.78
CA SER A 77 3.93 24.85 -20.51
C SER A 77 3.77 24.51 -22.00
N PRO A 78 2.67 24.94 -22.66
CA PRO A 78 2.39 24.59 -24.05
C PRO A 78 3.45 25.15 -25.03
N ASN A 79 4.32 26.05 -24.53
CA ASN A 79 5.39 26.70 -25.28
C ASN A 79 6.81 26.33 -24.80
N ALA A 80 6.96 25.40 -23.85
CA ALA A 80 8.28 24.98 -23.42
C ALA A 80 8.86 23.94 -24.41
N GLN A 81 9.81 24.38 -25.23
CA GLN A 81 10.64 23.48 -26.02
C GLN A 81 11.18 22.35 -25.13
N PRO A 82 11.22 21.09 -25.61
CA PRO A 82 11.71 19.98 -24.82
C PRO A 82 13.15 20.28 -24.41
N LYS A 83 13.36 20.55 -23.12
CA LYS A 83 14.70 20.77 -22.57
C LYS A 83 15.56 19.56 -22.92
N ALA A 84 16.82 19.80 -23.32
CA ALA A 84 17.77 18.72 -23.58
C ALA A 84 17.75 17.70 -22.41
N PHE A 85 17.74 16.40 -22.76
CA PHE A 85 17.65 15.29 -21.82
C PHE A 85 16.38 15.25 -20.95
N SER A 86 15.25 15.82 -21.40
CA SER A 86 13.95 15.70 -20.72
C SER A 86 13.55 14.23 -20.49
N SER A 87 13.69 13.39 -21.51
CA SER A 87 13.47 11.94 -21.45
C SER A 87 14.37 11.26 -20.41
N GLY A 88 15.64 11.67 -20.31
CA GLY A 88 16.58 11.17 -19.31
C GLY A 88 16.17 11.52 -17.88
N ARG A 89 15.70 12.74 -17.64
CA ARG A 89 15.18 13.17 -16.32
C ARG A 89 13.92 12.41 -15.92
N VAL A 90 13.01 12.19 -16.88
CA VAL A 90 11.82 11.35 -16.71
C VAL A 90 12.23 9.93 -16.33
N ARG A 91 13.20 9.35 -17.05
CA ARG A 91 13.74 8.03 -16.77
C ARG A 91 14.32 7.93 -15.35
N GLN A 92 15.10 8.91 -14.89
CA GLN A 92 15.66 8.91 -13.53
C GLN A 92 14.59 8.86 -12.45
N LYS A 93 13.52 9.67 -12.60
CA LYS A 93 12.38 9.66 -11.67
C LYS A 93 11.62 8.34 -11.70
N ALA A 94 11.39 7.76 -12.89
CA ALA A 94 10.77 6.46 -13.03
C ALA A 94 11.61 5.36 -12.35
N LEU A 95 12.93 5.38 -12.51
CA LEU A 95 13.82 4.44 -11.82
C LEU A 95 13.77 4.58 -10.29
N ASP A 96 13.76 5.81 -9.77
CA ASP A 96 13.61 6.05 -8.33
C ASP A 96 12.28 5.48 -7.80
N MET A 97 11.17 5.66 -8.54
CA MET A 97 9.87 5.07 -8.19
C MET A 97 9.89 3.54 -8.23
N ARG A 98 10.58 2.92 -9.19
CA ARG A 98 10.75 1.46 -9.27
C ARG A 98 11.53 0.92 -8.08
N ILE A 99 12.59 1.61 -7.65
CA ILE A 99 13.39 1.23 -6.49
C ILE A 99 12.56 1.33 -5.19
N GLN A 100 11.72 2.37 -5.07
CA GLN A 100 10.76 2.48 -3.96
C GLN A 100 9.74 1.35 -3.96
N ALA A 101 9.21 0.98 -5.13
CA ALA A 101 8.26 -0.13 -5.26
C ALA A 101 8.87 -1.49 -4.89
N LEU A 102 10.19 -1.66 -5.05
CA LEU A 102 10.93 -2.84 -4.60
C LEU A 102 11.15 -2.87 -3.08
N GLY A 103 10.99 -1.73 -2.38
CA GLY A 103 11.05 -1.66 -0.92
C GLY A 103 11.99 -0.61 -0.35
N SER A 104 12.55 0.31 -1.16
CA SER A 104 13.34 1.41 -0.58
C SER A 104 12.43 2.36 0.23
N LYS A 105 12.88 2.72 1.43
CA LYS A 105 12.14 3.61 2.33
C LYS A 105 12.33 5.09 1.98
N THR A 106 13.41 5.40 1.27
CA THR A 106 13.81 6.75 0.89
C THR A 106 13.93 6.86 -0.62
N SER A 107 13.65 8.06 -1.12
CA SER A 107 13.84 8.47 -2.51
C SER A 107 15.23 9.06 -2.66
N ILE A 108 15.92 8.74 -3.77
CA ILE A 108 17.24 9.29 -4.09
C ILE A 108 17.11 10.75 -4.53
N LEU A 109 15.97 11.13 -5.11
CA LEU A 109 15.73 12.47 -5.67
C LEU A 109 15.20 13.47 -4.65
N LYS A 110 14.88 13.02 -3.43
CA LYS A 110 14.36 13.88 -2.38
C LYS A 110 15.49 14.70 -1.76
N GLN A 111 15.28 16.01 -1.66
CA GLN A 111 16.21 16.90 -0.97
C GLN A 111 16.08 16.75 0.56
N ASP A 112 17.14 16.31 1.22
CA ASP A 112 17.14 16.08 2.67
C ASP A 112 17.36 17.36 3.49
N LYS A 113 18.35 18.18 3.11
CA LYS A 113 18.71 19.40 3.83
C LYS A 113 17.94 20.59 3.26
N MET A 114 16.96 21.06 4.02
CA MET A 114 16.22 22.31 3.76
C MET A 114 16.04 23.10 5.07
N PRO A 115 16.16 24.44 5.05
CA PRO A 115 15.77 25.27 6.18
C PRO A 115 14.32 25.01 6.60
N MET A 116 14.07 25.02 7.91
CA MET A 116 12.77 24.60 8.47
C MET A 116 11.59 25.43 7.93
N HIS A 117 11.76 26.74 7.80
CA HIS A 117 10.72 27.66 7.33
C HIS A 117 10.34 27.38 5.86
N MET A 118 11.34 27.16 4.98
CA MET A 118 11.10 26.79 3.59
C MET A 118 10.38 25.44 3.48
N ARG A 119 10.84 24.43 4.24
CA ARG A 119 10.23 23.10 4.24
C ARG A 119 8.78 23.15 4.70
N LYS A 120 8.49 23.92 5.75
CA LYS A 120 7.11 24.14 6.21
C LYS A 120 6.27 24.86 5.16
N GLY A 121 6.80 25.90 4.53
CA GLY A 121 6.10 26.65 3.48
C GLY A 121 5.74 25.81 2.27
N ILE A 122 6.67 24.99 1.76
CA ILE A 122 6.41 24.09 0.63
C ILE A 122 5.31 23.08 0.96
N ASN A 123 5.39 22.46 2.15
CA ASN A 123 4.39 21.50 2.59
C ASN A 123 3.01 22.15 2.79
N ALA A 124 2.96 23.34 3.39
CA ALA A 124 1.71 24.09 3.57
C ALA A 124 1.10 24.46 2.22
N ALA A 125 1.89 24.98 1.29
CA ALA A 125 1.43 25.33 -0.05
C ALA A 125 0.96 24.11 -0.86
N ALA A 126 1.57 22.93 -0.67
CA ALA A 126 1.09 21.69 -1.29
C ALA A 126 -0.30 21.31 -0.73
N VAL A 127 -0.46 21.31 0.59
CA VAL A 127 -1.73 21.00 1.27
C VAL A 127 -2.83 22.00 0.88
N GLU A 128 -2.51 23.30 0.82
CA GLU A 128 -3.47 24.33 0.40
C GLU A 128 -3.93 24.16 -1.06
N ARG A 129 -3.01 23.82 -1.98
CA ARG A 129 -3.38 23.54 -3.39
C ARG A 129 -4.29 22.33 -3.50
N GLU A 130 -3.99 21.25 -2.77
CA GLU A 130 -4.83 20.05 -2.73
C GLU A 130 -6.21 20.32 -2.10
N ALA A 131 -6.25 21.10 -1.01
CA ALA A 131 -7.49 21.50 -0.35
C ALA A 131 -8.37 22.36 -1.25
N LYS A 132 -7.79 23.33 -1.97
CA LYS A 132 -8.50 24.15 -2.98
C LYS A 132 -9.06 23.27 -4.10
N ARG A 133 -8.24 22.41 -4.72
CA ARG A 133 -8.68 21.46 -5.76
C ARG A 133 -9.85 20.59 -5.29
N ARG A 134 -9.81 20.10 -4.05
CA ARG A 134 -10.89 19.28 -3.48
C ARG A 134 -12.16 20.07 -3.18
N ARG A 135 -12.03 21.31 -2.74
CA ARG A 135 -13.17 22.20 -2.51
C ARG A 135 -13.85 22.54 -3.83
N GLU A 136 -13.08 22.96 -4.83
CA GLU A 136 -13.56 23.25 -6.18
C GLU A 136 -14.23 22.01 -6.81
N ALA A 137 -13.64 20.82 -6.65
CA ALA A 137 -14.23 19.59 -7.14
C ALA A 137 -15.56 19.24 -6.44
N LYS A 138 -15.68 19.49 -5.13
CA LYS A 138 -16.96 19.32 -4.41
C LYS A 138 -18.03 20.30 -4.87
N GLU A 139 -17.63 21.56 -5.11
CA GLU A 139 -18.53 22.62 -5.57
C GLU A 139 -19.00 22.39 -7.02
N THR A 140 -18.14 21.83 -7.87
CA THR A 140 -18.44 21.50 -9.28
C THR A 140 -19.02 20.10 -9.49
N GLY A 141 -19.05 19.26 -8.46
CA GLY A 141 -19.54 17.87 -8.56
C GLY A 141 -18.57 16.88 -9.20
N VAL A 142 -17.28 17.22 -9.34
CA VAL A 142 -16.24 16.32 -9.87
C VAL A 142 -15.76 15.36 -8.78
N ILE A 143 -15.81 14.05 -9.07
CA ILE A 143 -15.33 13.02 -8.14
C ILE A 143 -13.80 12.87 -8.28
N LEU A 144 -13.09 13.11 -7.18
CA LEU A 144 -11.64 12.90 -7.10
C LEU A 144 -11.30 11.57 -6.43
N GLU A 145 -10.05 11.14 -6.62
CA GLU A 145 -9.50 9.99 -5.90
C GLU A 145 -9.61 10.17 -4.39
N ARG A 146 -9.94 9.07 -3.70
CA ARG A 146 -10.01 9.04 -2.25
C ARG A 146 -8.60 8.97 -1.68
N GLU A 147 -8.29 9.86 -0.74
CA GLU A 147 -7.04 9.76 0.01
C GLU A 147 -6.95 8.41 0.72
N THR A 148 -5.98 7.59 0.31
CA THR A 148 -5.60 6.35 1.00
C THR A 148 -4.50 6.58 2.03
N GLY A 149 -4.07 7.84 2.20
CA GLY A 149 -3.04 8.23 3.14
C GLY A 149 -3.47 8.00 4.58
N LYS A 150 -2.52 7.50 5.39
CA LYS A 150 -2.65 7.32 6.84
C LYS A 150 -3.43 8.50 7.37
N LYS A 151 -4.71 8.28 7.73
CA LYS A 151 -5.41 9.18 8.64
C LYS A 151 -4.34 9.51 9.68
N LYS A 152 -4.11 10.79 9.96
CA LYS A 152 -3.66 11.12 11.30
C LYS A 152 -4.71 10.41 12.15
N ARG A 153 -4.38 9.18 12.58
CA ARG A 153 -4.58 8.80 13.94
C ARG A 153 -3.91 9.99 14.58
N ASP A 154 -4.71 11.02 14.88
CA ASP A 154 -4.47 11.80 16.06
C ASP A 154 -4.02 10.72 16.99
N ARG A 155 -2.72 10.76 17.29
CA ARG A 155 -2.22 9.97 18.37
C ARG A 155 -3.21 10.40 19.41
N LYS A 156 -4.13 9.49 19.76
CA LYS A 156 -4.79 9.45 21.02
C LYS A 156 -3.58 9.26 21.93
N SER A 157 -2.85 10.37 22.09
CA SER A 157 -1.81 10.62 23.05
C SER A 157 -2.53 10.17 24.27
N GLY A 158 -2.17 8.94 24.70
CA GLY A 158 -3.05 8.09 25.50
C GLY A 158 -3.70 8.98 26.51
N GLY A 159 -4.99 9.30 26.28
CA GLY A 159 -5.67 10.34 27.03
C GLY A 159 -5.45 9.96 28.47
N GLY A 160 -4.67 10.79 29.18
CA GLY A 160 -3.87 10.39 30.33
C GLY A 160 -4.63 9.36 31.14
N GLY A 161 -4.13 8.13 31.16
CA GLY A 161 -4.80 7.04 31.84
C GLY A 161 -5.03 7.42 33.30
N GLY A 162 -6.24 7.86 33.61
CA GLY A 162 -6.88 7.81 34.92
C GLY A 162 -6.12 8.43 36.09
N GLY A 163 -5.62 9.67 35.99
CA GLY A 163 -5.08 10.38 37.15
C GLY A 163 -6.15 10.84 38.17
N PHE A 164 -7.41 10.95 37.73
CA PHE A 164 -8.55 11.47 38.53
C PHE A 164 -9.68 10.44 38.64
N GLY A 165 -9.35 9.15 38.73
CA GLY A 165 -10.34 8.10 39.02
C GLY A 165 -10.44 7.84 40.52
N PRO A 166 -11.65 7.56 41.07
CA PRO A 166 -11.77 7.10 42.45
C PRO A 166 -10.99 5.80 42.66
N ALA A 167 -10.40 5.63 43.84
CA ALA A 167 -9.59 4.46 44.19
C ALA A 167 -10.40 3.16 44.32
N VAL A 168 -11.74 3.26 44.41
CA VAL A 168 -12.67 2.14 44.46
C VAL A 168 -13.62 2.16 43.28
N GLY A 169 -13.84 0.98 42.70
CA GLY A 169 -14.76 0.81 41.59
C GLY A 169 -14.27 1.41 40.27
N ARG A 170 -15.16 1.42 39.27
CA ARG A 170 -14.92 2.02 37.96
C ARG A 170 -15.93 3.14 37.72
N LEU A 171 -15.42 4.36 37.52
CA LEU A 171 -16.24 5.50 37.13
C LEU A 171 -16.53 5.44 35.62
N LYS A 172 -17.80 5.46 35.23
CA LYS A 172 -18.24 5.57 33.83
C LYS A 172 -19.19 6.76 33.71
N GLY A 173 -18.71 7.87 33.14
CA GLY A 173 -19.45 9.13 33.14
C GLY A 173 -19.62 9.65 34.56
N ALA A 174 -20.86 9.75 35.05
CA ALA A 174 -21.19 10.13 36.43
C ALA A 174 -21.56 8.94 37.35
N GLU A 175 -21.58 7.71 36.82
CA GLU A 175 -21.94 6.50 37.58
C GLU A 175 -20.67 5.86 38.18
N LEU A 176 -20.68 5.59 39.49
CA LEU A 176 -19.63 4.85 40.18
C LEU A 176 -20.05 3.39 40.37
N ARG A 177 -19.39 2.46 39.66
CA ARG A 177 -19.65 1.01 39.78
C ARG A 177 -18.69 0.38 40.77
N ILE A 178 -19.21 -0.07 41.90
CA ILE A 178 -18.46 -0.72 42.97
C ILE A 178 -18.73 -2.23 42.91
N SER A 179 -17.69 -3.06 43.00
CA SER A 179 -17.86 -4.52 43.03
C SER A 179 -18.20 -5.01 44.43
N GLU A 180 -18.94 -6.11 44.56
CA GLU A 180 -19.22 -6.73 45.86
C GLU A 180 -17.94 -7.06 46.65
N ARG A 181 -16.83 -7.34 45.95
CA ARG A 181 -15.52 -7.57 46.57
C ARG A 181 -14.96 -6.30 47.20
N ASP A 182 -15.11 -5.15 46.55
CA ASP A 182 -14.67 -3.87 47.09
C ASP A 182 -15.53 -3.46 48.28
N VAL A 183 -16.84 -3.70 48.21
CA VAL A 183 -17.78 -3.52 49.34
C VAL A 183 -17.34 -4.39 50.52
N LYS A 184 -17.19 -5.71 50.33
CA LYS A 184 -16.74 -6.64 51.38
C LYS A 184 -15.35 -6.31 51.93
N LYS A 185 -14.45 -5.74 51.11
CA LYS A 185 -13.10 -5.33 51.53
C LYS A 185 -13.13 -4.06 52.38
N ILE A 186 -14.06 -3.14 52.13
CA ILE A 186 -14.30 -1.95 52.95
C ILE A 186 -15.03 -2.33 54.24
N GLU A 187 -15.99 -3.24 54.15
CA GLU A 187 -16.82 -3.73 55.26
C GLU A 187 -16.13 -4.78 56.13
N GLY A 188 -15.03 -5.38 55.65
CA GLY A 188 -14.39 -6.54 56.24
C GLY A 188 -14.23 -6.44 57.75
N THR A 189 -14.90 -7.35 58.49
CA THR A 189 -14.82 -7.60 59.94
C THR A 189 -14.25 -6.42 60.74
N ARG A 190 -14.98 -5.31 60.74
CA ARG A 190 -14.83 -4.31 61.78
C ARG A 190 -15.75 -4.74 62.90
N ASP A 191 -15.18 -5.07 64.06
CA ASP A 191 -15.97 -5.10 65.28
C ASP A 191 -16.63 -3.73 65.46
N THR A 192 -17.74 -3.67 66.20
CA THR A 192 -18.57 -2.47 66.45
C THR A 192 -17.81 -1.24 66.96
N PHE A 193 -16.52 -1.37 67.27
CA PHE A 193 -15.58 -0.31 67.66
C PHE A 193 -14.51 0.06 66.61
N GLY A 194 -14.64 -0.38 65.36
CA GLY A 194 -13.81 0.09 64.23
C GLY A 194 -12.33 -0.33 64.25
N ARG A 195 -11.91 -1.24 65.14
CA ARG A 195 -10.53 -1.74 65.16
C ARG A 195 -10.31 -2.80 64.07
N ARG A 196 -9.22 -2.63 63.33
CA ARG A 196 -8.76 -3.56 62.29
C ARG A 196 -8.20 -4.81 63.00
N GLY A 197 -8.87 -5.96 62.86
CA GLY A 197 -8.37 -7.24 63.34
C GLY A 197 -7.05 -7.58 62.65
N GLY A 198 -5.93 -7.37 63.35
CA GLY A 198 -4.60 -7.68 62.87
C GLY A 198 -4.40 -9.19 62.73
N LYS A 199 -3.95 -9.63 61.56
CA LYS A 199 -3.30 -10.92 61.39
C LYS A 199 -1.84 -10.62 61.04
N ARG A 200 -0.96 -10.78 62.04
CA ARG A 200 0.51 -10.70 62.00
C ARG A 200 1.11 -9.54 61.21
#